data_AF-A0A225UCN1-F1
#
_entry.id   AF-A0A225UCN1-F1
#
_cell.length_a   1.000
_cell.length_b   1.000
_cell.length_c   1.000
_cell.angle_alpha   90.00
_cell.angle_beta   90.00
_cell.angle_gamma   90.00
#
_symmetry.space_group_name_H-M   'P 1'
#
loop_
_entity.id
_entity.type
_entity.pdbx_description
1 polymer ?
#
loop_
_entity_poly.entity_id
_entity_poly.type
_entity_poly.pdbx_seq_one_letter_code
_entity_poly.pdbx_strand_id
1 'polypeptide(L)'
;MYGLIGIGCRTVMYYNSVFVSQWSFMYLDGAILVGISYGLTRARPLAKLGSQRPTSSLVGPTTVCSLIGASVIHWLFLYGAIHDLTTQPWYCPFQPSNVNLVQWWLLQDSNLGSTLWFIICFQQMSTGLTMGLGSRFRRPIWHNTFLLFWYTLLFVVLVVMFVGPPSRFSDQFRVASSTNVVGLPDIPLPVGFRWELFGWGIADTAAVLIYEYFFVLGYVRDYFRAKYHRDTLPMKL
;
A
#
# COMPACT_ATOMS: atom_id res chain seq x y z
N MET A 1 -2.18 7.31 -7.07
CA MET A 1 -1.80 5.94 -6.68
C MET A 1 -2.67 5.40 -5.56
N TYR A 2 -2.80 6.10 -4.42
CA TYR A 2 -3.69 5.70 -3.32
C TYR A 2 -5.09 5.22 -3.79
N GLY A 3 -5.77 6.02 -4.61
CA GLY A 3 -7.09 5.67 -5.14
C GLY A 3 -7.07 4.45 -6.08
N LEU A 4 -6.00 4.24 -6.85
CA LEU A 4 -5.86 3.10 -7.77
C LEU A 4 -5.69 1.79 -6.99
N ILE A 5 -4.86 1.80 -5.95
CA ILE A 5 -4.76 0.69 -4.99
C ILE A 5 -6.12 0.44 -4.32
N GLY A 6 -6.79 1.52 -3.89
CA GLY A 6 -8.09 1.47 -3.24
C GLY A 6 -9.20 0.85 -4.12
N ILE A 7 -9.16 1.04 -5.44
CA ILE A 7 -10.12 0.42 -6.37
C ILE A 7 -10.03 -1.10 -6.29
N GLY A 8 -8.82 -1.67 -6.39
CA GLY A 8 -8.63 -3.13 -6.31
C GLY A 8 -9.17 -3.71 -5.00
N CYS A 9 -8.86 -3.08 -3.87
CA CYS A 9 -9.36 -3.47 -2.56
C CYS A 9 -10.89 -3.43 -2.49
N ARG A 10 -11.47 -2.29 -2.87
CA ARG A 10 -12.93 -2.05 -2.78
C ARG A 10 -13.71 -3.00 -3.70
N THR A 11 -13.18 -3.32 -4.87
CA THR A 11 -13.80 -4.32 -5.76
C THR A 11 -13.93 -5.66 -5.05
N VAL A 12 -12.89 -6.13 -4.37
CA VAL A 12 -12.92 -7.41 -3.64
C VAL A 12 -13.87 -7.33 -2.44
N MET A 13 -13.81 -6.23 -1.69
CA MET A 13 -14.71 -5.98 -0.56
C MET A 13 -16.19 -6.07 -0.97
N TYR A 14 -16.59 -5.30 -1.99
CA TYR A 14 -17.99 -5.24 -2.41
C TYR A 14 -18.44 -6.53 -3.08
N TYR A 15 -17.58 -7.19 -3.84
CA TYR A 15 -17.91 -8.49 -4.45
C TYR A 15 -18.18 -9.58 -3.40
N ASN A 16 -17.41 -9.59 -2.31
CA ASN A 16 -17.55 -10.58 -1.25
C ASN A 16 -18.44 -10.12 -0.08
N SER A 17 -19.04 -8.93 -0.18
CA SER A 17 -19.82 -8.32 0.93
C SER A 17 -19.05 -8.29 2.26
N VAL A 18 -17.75 -7.96 2.18
CA VAL A 18 -16.83 -7.87 3.32
C VAL A 18 -16.30 -6.46 3.43
N PHE A 19 -16.13 -5.98 4.66
CA PHE A 19 -15.49 -4.70 4.96
C PHE A 19 -14.30 -4.85 5.91
N VAL A 20 -13.31 -3.97 5.75
CA VAL A 20 -12.26 -3.80 6.76
C VAL A 20 -12.81 -3.00 7.95
N SER A 21 -12.18 -3.16 9.11
CA SER A 21 -12.64 -2.51 10.34
C SER A 21 -12.53 -0.99 10.30
N GLN A 22 -13.24 -0.31 11.20
CA GLN A 22 -13.19 1.15 11.31
C GLN A 22 -11.78 1.64 11.67
N TRP A 23 -11.14 0.99 12.62
CA TRP A 23 -9.78 1.30 13.06
C TRP A 23 -8.74 0.96 11.98
N SER A 24 -8.97 -0.12 11.24
CA SER A 24 -8.19 -0.46 10.05
C SER A 24 -8.23 0.64 8.99
N PHE A 25 -9.41 1.21 8.71
CA PHE A 25 -9.54 2.36 7.81
C PHE A 25 -8.87 3.62 8.37
N MET A 26 -9.03 3.91 9.67
CA MET A 26 -8.38 5.07 10.30
C MET A 26 -6.85 4.98 10.21
N TYR A 27 -6.29 3.78 10.35
CA TYR A 27 -4.88 3.55 10.18
C TYR A 27 -4.42 3.72 8.72
N LEU A 28 -5.21 3.23 7.77
CA LEU A 28 -4.89 3.31 6.34
C LEU A 28 -5.01 4.75 5.80
N ASP A 29 -6.15 5.40 6.03
CA ASP A 29 -6.44 6.73 5.47
C ASP A 29 -5.90 7.85 6.35
N GLY A 30 -6.00 7.69 7.67
CA GLY A 30 -5.51 8.68 8.63
C GLY A 30 -4.02 8.56 8.85
N ALA A 31 -3.52 7.41 9.31
CA ALA A 31 -2.13 7.31 9.74
C ALA A 31 -1.15 7.14 8.57
N ILE A 32 -1.42 6.20 7.65
CA ILE A 32 -0.57 5.93 6.49
C ILE A 32 -0.72 7.06 5.47
N LEU A 33 -1.90 7.24 4.87
CA LEU A 33 -2.07 8.19 3.76
C LEU A 33 -1.73 9.62 4.18
N VAL A 34 -2.38 10.18 5.21
CA VAL A 34 -2.11 11.58 5.61
C VAL A 34 -0.69 11.72 6.16
N GLY A 35 -0.24 10.82 7.04
CA GLY A 35 1.06 10.93 7.69
C GLY A 35 2.25 10.79 6.74
N ILE A 36 2.22 9.81 5.83
CA ILE A 36 3.27 9.66 4.79
C ILE A 36 3.21 10.81 3.79
N SER A 37 2.01 11.24 3.38
CA SER A 37 1.87 12.40 2.47
C SER A 37 2.47 13.66 3.09
N TYR A 38 2.19 13.91 4.38
CA TYR A 38 2.82 15.00 5.12
C TYR A 38 4.34 14.83 5.22
N GLY A 39 4.84 13.60 5.41
CA GLY A 39 6.27 13.35 5.37
C GLY A 39 6.90 13.67 4.01
N LEU A 40 6.24 13.32 2.91
CA LEU A 40 6.72 13.59 1.55
C LEU A 40 6.83 15.09 1.23
N THR A 41 5.93 15.93 1.75
CA THR A 41 6.01 17.39 1.52
C THR A 41 7.21 18.04 2.22
N ARG A 42 7.78 17.38 3.24
CA ARG A 42 8.97 17.85 3.96
C ARG A 42 10.30 17.50 3.28
N ALA A 43 10.27 16.95 2.07
CA ALA A 43 11.47 16.65 1.31
C ALA A 43 12.26 17.93 0.97
N ARG A 44 13.52 17.99 1.41
CA ARG A 44 14.40 19.15 1.16
C ARG A 44 15.01 19.09 -0.25
N PRO A 45 15.31 20.25 -0.87
CA PRO A 45 15.99 20.30 -2.16
C PRO A 45 17.46 19.86 -2.06
N LEU A 46 18.04 19.47 -3.20
CA LEU A 46 19.49 19.30 -3.32
C LEU A 46 20.22 20.63 -3.16
N ALA A 47 21.46 20.59 -2.66
CA ALA A 47 22.28 21.79 -2.43
C ALA A 47 22.75 22.48 -3.73
N LYS A 48 22.72 21.75 -4.85
CA LYS A 48 23.11 22.24 -6.17
C LYS A 48 21.93 22.05 -7.12
N LEU A 49 21.77 23.01 -8.04
CA LEU A 49 20.82 22.89 -9.14
C LEU A 49 21.26 21.73 -10.06
N GLY A 50 20.30 20.88 -10.44
CA GLY A 50 20.56 19.79 -11.36
C GLY A 50 20.70 20.28 -12.80
N SER A 51 21.32 19.48 -13.66
CA SER A 51 21.46 19.72 -15.10
C SER A 51 20.16 19.49 -15.89
N GLN A 52 19.01 19.49 -15.22
CA GLN A 52 17.71 19.11 -15.78
C GLN A 52 16.62 19.98 -15.17
N ARG A 53 15.57 20.27 -15.95
CA ARG A 53 14.38 20.95 -15.45
C ARG A 53 13.34 19.91 -14.97
N PRO A 54 12.58 20.20 -13.91
CA PRO A 54 11.43 19.39 -13.54
C PRO A 54 10.39 19.35 -14.67
N THR A 55 9.61 18.27 -14.72
CA THR A 55 8.50 18.14 -15.66
C THR A 55 7.40 19.16 -15.33
N SER A 56 6.90 19.89 -16.33
CA SER A 56 5.82 20.88 -16.15
C SER A 56 4.43 20.27 -16.08
N SER A 57 4.27 19.01 -16.50
CA SER A 57 3.00 18.29 -16.43
C SER A 57 2.98 17.33 -15.25
N LEU A 58 1.89 17.37 -14.48
CA LEU A 58 1.60 16.40 -13.43
C LEU A 58 1.40 14.99 -14.01
N VAL A 59 0.77 14.91 -15.18
CA VAL A 59 0.44 13.66 -15.88
C VAL A 59 1.37 13.49 -17.09
N GLY A 60 2.68 13.61 -16.83
CA GLY A 60 3.70 13.33 -17.84
C GLY A 60 3.81 11.83 -18.15
N PRO A 61 4.37 11.43 -19.31
CA PRO A 61 4.52 10.02 -19.69
C PRO A 61 5.21 9.18 -18.62
N THR A 62 6.28 9.69 -18.01
CA THR A 62 6.99 9.01 -16.91
C THR A 62 6.09 8.78 -15.70
N THR A 63 5.32 9.79 -15.29
CA THR A 63 4.40 9.69 -14.15
C THR A 63 3.27 8.70 -14.44
N VAL A 64 2.73 8.71 -15.67
CA VAL A 64 1.68 7.76 -16.08
C VAL A 64 2.22 6.34 -16.07
N CYS A 65 3.41 6.10 -16.64
CA CYS A 65 4.05 4.77 -16.59
C CYS A 65 4.27 4.31 -15.16
N SER A 66 4.81 5.18 -14.28
CA SER A 66 4.97 4.88 -12.84
C SER A 66 3.65 4.49 -12.20
N LEU A 67 2.62 5.33 -12.35
CA LEU A 67 1.31 5.11 -11.74
C LEU A 67 0.65 3.81 -12.22
N ILE A 68 0.62 3.58 -13.53
CA ILE A 68 -0.04 2.39 -14.11
C ILE A 68 0.75 1.13 -13.75
N GLY A 69 2.06 1.12 -13.98
CA GLY A 69 2.88 -0.07 -13.75
C GLY A 69 2.90 -0.47 -12.27
N ALA A 70 3.07 0.50 -11.38
CA ALA A 70 3.04 0.22 -9.95
C ALA A 70 1.63 -0.21 -9.46
N SER A 71 0.55 0.34 -10.03
CA SER A 71 -0.81 -0.12 -9.71
C SER A 71 -1.07 -1.55 -10.20
N VAL A 72 -0.59 -1.91 -11.39
CA VAL A 72 -0.72 -3.28 -11.91
C VAL A 72 0.04 -4.27 -11.04
N ILE A 73 1.27 -3.94 -10.62
CA ILE A 73 2.04 -4.78 -9.68
C ILE A 73 1.23 -4.99 -8.40
N HIS A 74 0.79 -3.92 -7.75
CA HIS A 74 -0.02 -4.02 -6.54
C HIS A 74 -1.30 -4.83 -6.73
N TRP A 75 -2.00 -4.69 -7.86
CA TRP A 75 -3.19 -5.51 -8.12
C TRP A 75 -2.85 -6.99 -8.30
N LEU A 76 -1.75 -7.33 -8.97
CA LEU A 76 -1.30 -8.72 -9.09
C LEU A 76 -1.01 -9.35 -7.72
N PHE A 77 -0.30 -8.62 -6.85
CA PHE A 77 -0.02 -9.07 -5.48
C PHE A 77 -1.28 -9.15 -4.63
N LEU A 78 -2.19 -8.18 -4.75
CA LEU A 78 -3.48 -8.18 -4.06
C LEU A 78 -4.32 -9.40 -4.43
N TYR A 79 -4.57 -9.61 -5.73
CA TYR A 79 -5.36 -10.74 -6.20
C TYR A 79 -4.65 -12.07 -5.96
N GLY A 80 -3.32 -12.11 -6.02
CA GLY A 80 -2.51 -13.28 -5.66
C GLY A 80 -2.69 -13.67 -4.20
N ALA A 81 -2.57 -12.72 -3.26
CA ALA A 81 -2.75 -12.97 -1.83
C ALA A 81 -4.21 -13.36 -1.48
N ILE A 82 -5.20 -12.79 -2.17
CA ILE A 82 -6.60 -13.20 -2.01
C ILE A 82 -6.80 -14.62 -2.55
N HIS A 83 -6.25 -14.94 -3.72
CA HIS A 83 -6.34 -16.28 -4.28
C HIS A 83 -5.73 -17.30 -3.32
N ASP A 84 -4.54 -17.01 -2.81
CA ASP A 84 -3.84 -17.81 -1.80
C ASP A 84 -4.72 -18.02 -0.56
N LEU A 85 -5.30 -16.96 0.01
CA LEU A 85 -6.26 -17.09 1.12
C LEU A 85 -7.43 -18.02 0.77
N THR A 86 -8.06 -17.80 -0.39
CA THR A 86 -9.28 -18.52 -0.77
C THR A 86 -9.07 -20.00 -1.09
N THR A 87 -7.84 -20.42 -1.36
CA THR A 87 -7.50 -21.83 -1.61
C THR A 87 -7.08 -22.57 -0.34
N GLN A 88 -6.90 -21.86 0.79
CA GLN A 88 -6.54 -22.50 2.05
C GLN A 88 -7.65 -23.42 2.56
N PRO A 89 -7.32 -24.62 3.09
CA PRO A 89 -8.32 -25.60 3.52
C PRO A 89 -9.12 -25.16 4.75
N TRP A 90 -8.58 -24.24 5.54
CA TRP A 90 -9.22 -23.66 6.72
C TRP A 90 -10.04 -22.41 6.41
N TYR A 91 -9.95 -21.88 5.17
CA TYR A 91 -10.65 -20.66 4.82
C TYR A 91 -12.15 -20.92 4.64
N CYS A 92 -12.95 -20.15 5.36
CA CYS A 92 -14.40 -20.17 5.25
C CYS A 92 -14.89 -18.81 4.71
N PRO A 93 -15.45 -18.75 3.50
CA PRO A 93 -16.00 -17.52 2.94
C PRO A 93 -17.11 -16.93 3.81
N PHE A 94 -17.11 -15.60 3.98
CA PHE A 94 -18.21 -14.90 4.64
C PHE A 94 -19.45 -14.93 3.73
N GLN A 95 -20.54 -15.54 4.21
CA GLN A 95 -21.81 -15.63 3.48
C GLN A 95 -22.89 -14.80 4.20
N PRO A 96 -23.27 -13.63 3.67
CA PRO A 96 -24.15 -12.69 4.35
C PRO A 96 -25.65 -13.02 4.18
N SER A 97 -26.04 -14.29 3.98
CA SER A 97 -27.41 -14.66 3.55
C SER A 97 -28.53 -14.12 4.44
N ASN A 98 -28.24 -13.71 5.67
CA ASN A 98 -29.16 -13.06 6.61
C ASN A 98 -28.64 -11.74 7.22
N VAL A 99 -27.65 -11.08 6.63
CA VAL A 99 -27.02 -9.87 7.22
C VAL A 99 -27.61 -8.60 6.59
N ASN A 100 -28.08 -7.68 7.44
CA ASN A 100 -28.54 -6.37 7.00
C ASN A 100 -27.35 -5.51 6.51
N LEU A 101 -27.29 -5.25 5.21
CA LEU A 101 -26.23 -4.43 4.58
C LEU A 101 -26.17 -2.99 5.13
N VAL A 102 -27.27 -2.45 5.65
CA VAL A 102 -27.29 -1.13 6.31
C VAL A 102 -26.41 -1.14 7.57
N GLN A 103 -26.35 -2.29 8.26
CA GLN A 103 -25.48 -2.52 9.41
C GLN A 103 -24.09 -2.95 8.94
N TRP A 104 -23.41 -2.09 8.17
CA TRP A 104 -22.11 -2.35 7.55
C TRP A 104 -21.01 -2.82 8.54
N TRP A 105 -21.13 -2.49 9.82
CA TRP A 105 -20.22 -2.95 10.86
C TRP A 105 -20.32 -4.47 11.13
N LEU A 106 -21.38 -5.14 10.66
CA LEU A 106 -21.54 -6.59 10.70
C LEU A 106 -20.84 -7.29 9.52
N LEU A 107 -20.42 -6.54 8.50
CA LEU A 107 -19.63 -7.06 7.37
C LEU A 107 -18.13 -7.02 7.67
N GLN A 108 -17.76 -6.53 8.84
CA GLN A 108 -16.40 -6.54 9.37
C GLN A 108 -16.12 -7.91 10.02
N ASP A 109 -14.91 -8.16 10.52
CA ASP A 109 -14.55 -9.43 11.18
C ASP A 109 -14.51 -10.64 10.24
N SER A 110 -13.75 -10.53 9.15
CA SER A 110 -13.45 -11.68 8.32
C SER A 110 -11.96 -11.83 8.05
N ASN A 111 -11.54 -13.07 7.81
CA ASN A 111 -10.18 -13.38 7.39
C ASN A 111 -9.83 -12.68 6.07
N LEU A 112 -10.81 -12.55 5.17
CA LEU A 112 -10.67 -11.78 3.94
C LEU A 112 -10.44 -10.29 4.22
N GLY A 113 -11.23 -9.68 5.11
CA GLY A 113 -11.07 -8.29 5.51
C GLY A 113 -9.70 -8.01 6.15
N SER A 114 -9.25 -8.89 7.05
CA SER A 114 -7.92 -8.81 7.66
C SER A 114 -6.80 -8.91 6.61
N THR A 115 -6.92 -9.85 5.68
CA THR A 115 -5.94 -10.06 4.59
C THR A 115 -5.87 -8.86 3.65
N LEU A 116 -7.03 -8.33 3.23
CA LEU A 116 -7.13 -7.13 2.42
C LEU A 116 -6.48 -5.94 3.11
N TRP A 117 -6.81 -5.70 4.37
CA TRP A 117 -6.28 -4.58 5.12
C TRP A 117 -4.75 -4.63 5.20
N PHE A 118 -4.19 -5.81 5.49
CA PHE A 118 -2.76 -5.99 5.64
C PHE A 118 -2.00 -5.72 4.33
N ILE A 119 -2.41 -6.36 3.23
CA ILE A 119 -1.79 -6.16 1.91
C ILE A 119 -1.88 -4.69 1.49
N ILE A 120 -3.05 -4.06 1.65
CA ILE A 120 -3.20 -2.66 1.24
C ILE A 120 -2.35 -1.73 2.10
N CYS A 121 -2.17 -1.99 3.40
CA CYS A 121 -1.25 -1.21 4.22
C CYS A 121 0.18 -1.27 3.67
N PHE A 122 0.66 -2.46 3.31
CA PHE A 122 1.97 -2.61 2.65
C PHE A 122 2.05 -1.80 1.36
N GLN A 123 1.04 -1.91 0.49
CA GLN A 123 0.98 -1.22 -0.81
C GLN A 123 0.99 0.31 -0.69
N GLN A 124 0.24 0.85 0.26
CA GLN A 124 0.19 2.29 0.49
C GLN A 124 1.51 2.79 1.08
N MET A 125 2.09 2.03 2.00
CA MET A 125 3.39 2.34 2.58
C MET A 125 4.51 2.27 1.53
N SER A 126 4.58 1.22 0.73
CA SER A 126 5.57 1.05 -0.35
C SER A 126 5.47 2.16 -1.41
N THR A 127 4.25 2.57 -1.74
CA THR A 127 3.97 3.72 -2.61
C THR A 127 4.57 5.02 -2.04
N GLY A 128 4.47 5.21 -0.73
CA GLY A 128 5.12 6.32 -0.04
C GLY A 128 6.64 6.35 -0.26
N LEU A 129 7.28 5.19 -0.18
CA LEU A 129 8.72 5.06 -0.42
C LEU A 129 9.08 5.33 -1.88
N THR A 130 8.42 4.67 -2.84
CA THR A 130 8.70 4.81 -4.28
C THR A 130 8.57 6.26 -4.72
N MET A 131 7.49 6.93 -4.31
CA MET A 131 7.24 8.35 -4.59
C MET A 131 8.20 9.28 -3.83
N GLY A 132 8.96 8.78 -2.87
CA GLY A 132 9.99 9.49 -2.12
C GLY A 132 11.42 9.29 -2.61
N LEU A 133 11.70 8.37 -3.56
CA LEU A 133 13.04 8.01 -4.08
C LEU A 133 13.76 9.13 -4.86
N GLY A 134 13.33 10.39 -4.73
CA GLY A 134 13.82 11.53 -5.51
C GLY A 134 15.33 11.71 -5.45
N SER A 135 15.98 11.54 -6.61
CA SER A 135 17.44 11.67 -6.72
C SER A 135 17.92 12.88 -7.54
N ARG A 136 17.05 13.51 -8.36
CA ARG A 136 17.48 14.58 -9.29
C ARG A 136 17.17 16.02 -8.83
N PHE A 137 16.14 16.23 -8.01
CA PHE A 137 15.70 17.58 -7.59
C PHE A 137 15.64 17.77 -6.07
N ARG A 138 15.35 16.68 -5.36
CA ARG A 138 15.19 16.63 -3.90
C ARG A 138 16.24 15.70 -3.32
N ARG A 139 16.56 15.89 -2.03
CA ARG A 139 17.42 14.99 -1.28
C ARG A 139 16.79 13.60 -1.22
N PRO A 140 17.60 12.54 -1.20
CA PRO A 140 17.07 11.19 -1.09
C PRO A 140 16.30 11.01 0.22
N ILE A 141 15.33 10.10 0.19
CA ILE A 141 14.37 9.83 1.27
C ILE A 141 15.02 9.65 2.65
N TRP A 142 16.24 9.10 2.67
CA TRP A 142 17.00 8.81 3.90
C TRP A 142 17.33 10.05 4.75
N HIS A 143 17.33 11.25 4.17
CA HIS A 143 17.54 12.51 4.90
C HIS A 143 16.26 13.06 5.53
N ASN A 144 15.10 12.49 5.20
CA ASN A 144 13.82 12.91 5.74
C ASN A 144 13.52 12.13 7.03
N THR A 145 14.09 12.61 8.15
CA THR A 145 13.98 11.95 9.46
C THR A 145 12.55 11.74 9.90
N PHE A 146 11.66 12.72 9.65
CA PHE A 146 10.24 12.58 9.97
C PHE A 146 9.58 11.44 9.20
N LEU A 147 9.78 11.39 7.87
CA LEU A 147 9.18 10.35 7.04
C LEU A 147 9.71 8.96 7.41
N LEU A 148 11.02 8.82 7.65
CA LEU A 148 11.60 7.54 8.08
C LEU A 148 11.07 7.10 9.44
N PHE A 149 11.03 8.01 10.42
CA PHE A 149 10.49 7.72 11.75
C PHE A 149 9.03 7.30 11.67
N TRP A 150 8.20 8.08 10.97
CA TRP A 150 6.77 7.80 10.82
C TRP A 150 6.52 6.49 10.09
N TYR A 151 7.23 6.25 8.99
CA TYR A 151 7.17 4.98 8.25
C TYR A 151 7.54 3.80 9.14
N THR A 152 8.64 3.90 9.90
CA THR A 152 9.11 2.84 10.79
C THR A 152 8.10 2.56 11.90
N LEU A 153 7.53 3.60 12.50
CA LEU A 153 6.49 3.48 13.52
C LEU A 153 5.27 2.72 12.97
N LEU A 154 4.76 3.13 11.81
CA LEU A 154 3.66 2.45 11.13
C LEU A 154 4.03 0.98 10.84
N PHE A 155 5.22 0.74 10.29
CA PHE A 155 5.64 -0.60 9.93
C PHE A 155 5.69 -1.52 11.15
N VAL A 156 6.25 -1.04 12.26
CA VAL A 156 6.29 -1.79 13.53
C VAL A 156 4.88 -2.08 14.04
N VAL A 157 3.98 -1.09 14.02
CA VAL A 157 2.57 -1.30 14.42
C VAL A 157 1.92 -2.38 13.55
N LEU A 158 2.07 -2.30 12.23
CA LEU A 158 1.51 -3.27 11.30
C LEU A 158 2.05 -4.69 11.54
N VAL A 159 3.36 -4.83 11.74
CA VAL A 159 4.00 -6.13 12.03
C VAL A 159 3.52 -6.69 13.37
N VAL A 160 3.51 -5.87 14.42
CA VAL A 160 3.01 -6.30 15.75
C VAL A 160 1.56 -6.74 15.68
N MET A 161 0.72 -6.04 14.93
CA MET A 161 -0.70 -6.37 14.78
C MET A 161 -0.96 -7.67 14.04
N PHE A 162 -0.14 -7.99 13.04
CA PHE A 162 -0.42 -9.12 12.16
C PHE A 162 0.40 -10.36 12.49
N VAL A 163 1.66 -10.21 12.92
CA VAL A 163 2.55 -11.32 13.27
C VAL A 163 2.49 -11.64 14.76
N GLY A 164 2.19 -10.64 15.60
CA GLY A 164 2.07 -10.83 17.05
C GLY A 164 0.91 -11.74 17.45
N PRO A 165 0.94 -12.26 18.70
CA PRO A 165 -0.19 -12.99 19.24
C PRO A 165 -1.43 -12.08 19.34
N PRO A 166 -2.66 -12.63 19.22
CA PRO A 166 -3.87 -11.86 19.44
C PRO A 166 -3.83 -11.13 20.78
N SER A 167 -4.17 -9.85 20.75
CA SER A 167 -4.15 -8.95 21.89
C SER A 167 -5.35 -8.01 21.82
N ARG A 168 -5.70 -7.40 22.96
CA ARG A 168 -6.79 -6.40 23.00
C ARG A 168 -6.63 -5.27 21.98
N PHE A 169 -5.39 -4.97 21.59
CA PHE A 169 -5.09 -3.96 20.57
C PHE A 169 -5.38 -4.46 19.14
N SER A 170 -5.02 -5.71 18.80
CA SER A 170 -5.39 -6.30 17.50
C SER A 170 -6.90 -6.52 17.36
N ASP A 171 -7.59 -6.80 18.47
CA ASP A 171 -9.03 -7.03 18.51
C ASP A 171 -9.80 -5.74 18.17
N GLN A 172 -9.32 -4.57 18.60
CA GLN A 172 -9.90 -3.28 18.19
C GLN A 172 -9.88 -3.09 16.67
N PHE A 173 -8.82 -3.59 16.03
CA PHE A 173 -8.66 -3.54 14.59
C PHE A 173 -9.36 -4.68 13.87
N ARG A 174 -9.94 -5.63 14.63
CA ARG A 174 -10.62 -6.80 14.10
C ARG A 174 -9.70 -7.61 13.16
N VAL A 175 -8.42 -7.62 13.54
CA VAL A 175 -7.33 -8.29 12.81
C VAL A 175 -7.15 -9.66 13.41
N ALA A 176 -7.22 -10.69 12.58
CA ALA A 176 -7.20 -12.08 13.04
C ALA A 176 -8.38 -12.45 13.93
N SER A 177 -9.58 -12.01 13.54
CA SER A 177 -10.86 -12.55 14.00
C SER A 177 -11.60 -13.16 12.80
N SER A 178 -12.17 -14.35 12.96
CA SER A 178 -12.91 -15.03 11.90
C SER A 178 -14.37 -14.62 11.84
N THR A 179 -14.94 -14.97 10.68
CA THR A 179 -16.35 -15.25 10.36
C THR A 179 -17.14 -15.87 11.52
N ASN A 180 -17.63 -15.04 12.42
CA ASN A 180 -18.78 -15.34 13.27
C ASN A 180 -19.93 -14.46 12.85
N VAL A 181 -20.91 -15.11 12.25
CA VAL A 181 -22.29 -14.67 12.38
C VAL A 181 -22.51 -14.33 13.85
N VAL A 182 -22.95 -13.10 14.12
CA VAL A 182 -23.27 -12.54 15.45
C VAL A 182 -23.48 -13.63 16.52
N GLY A 183 -22.51 -13.81 17.43
CA GLY A 183 -22.65 -14.68 18.61
C GLY A 183 -21.79 -15.94 18.70
N LEU A 184 -20.83 -16.18 17.80
CA LEU A 184 -19.86 -17.28 17.88
C LEU A 184 -18.44 -16.78 18.29
N PRO A 185 -17.52 -17.65 18.76
CA PRO A 185 -16.19 -17.27 19.26
C PRO A 185 -15.13 -17.09 18.16
N ASP A 186 -14.38 -15.98 18.19
CA ASP A 186 -13.45 -15.56 17.13
C ASP A 186 -12.35 -16.60 16.84
N ILE A 187 -12.22 -17.03 15.58
CA ILE A 187 -11.16 -17.93 15.12
C ILE A 187 -10.02 -17.08 14.55
N PRO A 188 -8.83 -17.08 15.16
CA PRO A 188 -7.74 -16.29 14.67
C PRO A 188 -7.17 -16.84 13.36
N LEU A 189 -6.70 -15.92 12.49
CA LEU A 189 -5.89 -16.26 11.32
C LEU A 189 -4.72 -17.18 11.76
N PRO A 190 -4.50 -18.32 11.10
CA PRO A 190 -3.41 -19.23 11.45
C PRO A 190 -2.05 -18.55 11.39
N VAL A 191 -1.17 -18.87 12.35
CA VAL A 191 0.16 -18.24 12.46
C VAL A 191 1.01 -18.45 11.21
N GLY A 192 0.95 -19.65 10.61
CA GLY A 192 1.65 -19.93 9.35
C GLY A 192 1.23 -18.98 8.23
N PHE A 193 -0.08 -18.77 8.07
CA PHE A 193 -0.60 -17.90 7.02
C PHE A 193 -0.31 -16.41 7.27
N ARG A 194 -0.21 -15.97 8.54
CA ARG A 194 0.23 -14.60 8.86
C ARG A 194 1.63 -14.31 8.32
N TRP A 195 2.55 -15.27 8.44
CA TRP A 195 3.91 -15.15 7.92
C TRP A 195 3.96 -15.23 6.40
N GLU A 196 3.11 -16.06 5.79
CA GLU A 196 2.95 -16.12 4.33
C GLU A 196 2.47 -14.78 3.77
N LEU A 197 1.43 -14.18 4.37
CA LEU A 197 0.97 -12.84 4.01
C LEU A 197 2.04 -11.77 4.23
N PHE A 198 2.83 -11.85 5.31
CA PHE A 198 3.97 -10.96 5.50
C PHE A 198 4.98 -11.10 4.34
N GLY A 199 5.24 -12.33 3.90
CA GLY A 199 6.03 -12.62 2.70
C GLY A 199 5.45 -11.95 1.44
N TRP A 200 4.15 -12.06 1.20
CA TRP A 200 3.45 -11.37 0.11
C TRP A 200 3.65 -9.85 0.15
N GLY A 201 3.48 -9.23 1.32
CA GLY A 201 3.66 -7.78 1.50
C GLY A 201 5.09 -7.30 1.25
N ILE A 202 6.09 -8.06 1.70
CA ILE A 202 7.51 -7.78 1.45
C ILE A 202 7.85 -7.97 -0.03
N ALA A 203 7.36 -9.04 -0.67
CA ALA A 203 7.57 -9.31 -2.09
C ALA A 203 6.96 -8.21 -2.98
N ASP A 204 5.75 -7.75 -2.66
CA ASP A 204 5.10 -6.62 -3.34
C ASP A 204 5.92 -5.33 -3.21
N THR A 205 6.35 -5.03 -1.98
CA THR A 205 7.19 -3.85 -1.69
C THR A 205 8.51 -3.90 -2.47
N ALA A 206 9.17 -5.06 -2.51
CA ALA A 206 10.40 -5.24 -3.27
C ALA A 206 10.16 -5.08 -4.78
N ALA A 207 9.11 -5.71 -5.32
CA ALA A 207 8.76 -5.65 -6.73
C ALA A 207 8.48 -4.21 -7.19
N VAL A 208 7.69 -3.45 -6.42
CA VAL A 208 7.37 -2.07 -6.79
C VAL A 208 8.58 -1.13 -6.66
N LEU A 209 9.47 -1.36 -5.67
CA LEU A 209 10.71 -0.60 -5.53
C LEU A 209 11.67 -0.87 -6.68
N ILE A 210 11.83 -2.13 -7.09
CA ILE A 210 12.64 -2.53 -8.25
C ILE A 210 12.06 -1.91 -9.52
N TYR A 211 10.75 -2.00 -9.70
CA TYR A 211 10.06 -1.41 -10.85
C TYR A 211 10.30 0.10 -10.94
N GLU A 212 10.06 0.84 -9.85
CA GLU A 212 10.21 2.29 -9.83
C GLU A 212 11.67 2.70 -10.04
N TYR A 213 12.61 2.06 -9.33
CA TYR A 213 14.02 2.45 -9.35
C TYR A 213 14.68 2.15 -10.70
N PHE A 214 14.54 0.93 -11.21
CA PHE A 214 15.22 0.49 -12.43
C PHE A 214 14.47 0.91 -13.70
N PHE A 215 13.17 0.63 -13.78
CA PHE A 215 12.41 0.84 -15.00
C PHE A 215 11.94 2.29 -15.14
N VAL A 216 11.29 2.84 -14.13
CA VAL A 216 10.71 4.19 -14.23
C VAL A 216 11.79 5.25 -14.17
N LEU A 217 12.55 5.30 -13.07
CA LEU A 217 13.55 6.34 -12.85
C LEU A 217 14.80 6.15 -13.73
N GLY A 218 15.13 4.92 -14.10
CA GLY A 218 16.18 4.63 -15.08
C GLY A 218 15.67 4.79 -16.52
N TYR A 219 15.19 3.70 -17.10
CA TYR A 219 14.95 3.57 -18.54
C TYR A 219 13.85 4.49 -19.08
N VAL A 220 12.65 4.47 -18.48
CA VAL A 220 11.46 5.17 -18.99
C VAL A 220 11.69 6.68 -19.00
N ARG A 221 12.18 7.22 -17.88
CA ARG A 221 12.44 8.66 -17.76
C ARG A 221 13.48 9.13 -18.77
N ASP A 222 14.59 8.42 -18.90
CA ASP A 222 15.66 8.83 -19.81
C ASP A 222 15.25 8.66 -21.29
N TYR A 223 14.45 7.64 -21.63
CA TYR A 223 13.86 7.46 -22.96
C TYR A 223 12.91 8.60 -23.35
N PHE A 224 11.90 8.89 -22.51
CA PHE A 224 10.93 9.94 -22.81
C PHE A 224 11.59 11.32 -22.85
N ARG A 225 12.63 11.54 -22.03
CA ARG A 225 13.42 12.75 -22.11
C ARG A 225 14.16 12.87 -23.44
N ALA A 226 14.91 11.85 -23.86
CA ALA A 226 15.64 11.86 -25.12
C ALA A 226 14.72 12.11 -26.33
N LYS A 227 13.49 11.59 -26.27
CA LYS A 227 12.51 11.70 -27.35
C LYS A 227 11.79 13.06 -27.42
N TYR A 228 11.39 13.62 -26.28
CA TYR A 228 10.49 14.78 -26.25
C TYR A 228 11.11 16.08 -25.71
N HIS A 229 12.21 16.01 -24.95
CA HIS A 229 12.86 17.21 -24.41
C HIS A 229 13.95 17.71 -25.36
N ARG A 230 13.74 18.90 -25.93
CA ARG A 230 14.78 19.70 -26.59
C ARG A 230 15.09 20.89 -25.69
N ASP A 231 16.33 20.98 -25.19
CA ASP A 231 16.77 22.11 -24.40
C ASP A 231 16.94 23.33 -25.33
N THR A 232 15.95 24.23 -25.35
CA THR A 232 15.95 25.45 -26.17
C THR A 232 16.85 26.55 -25.61
N LEU A 233 17.33 26.41 -24.38
CA LEU A 233 18.23 27.34 -23.70
C LEU A 233 19.43 26.58 -23.15
N PRO A 234 20.68 27.04 -23.40
CA PRO A 234 21.86 26.43 -22.83
C PRO A 234 21.81 26.56 -21.30
N MET A 235 21.81 25.44 -20.59
CA MET A 235 21.95 25.46 -19.14
C MET A 235 23.41 25.75 -18.81
N LYS A 236 23.68 26.89 -18.15
CA LYS A 236 24.99 27.17 -17.57
C LYS A 236 25.25 26.11 -16.50
N LEU A 237 26.18 25.20 -16.80
CA LEU A 237 26.76 24.26 -15.84
C LEU A 237 27.58 25.01 -14.78
#